data_AF-A0AAN8N0D7-F1
#
_entry.id   AF-A0AAN8N0D7-F1
#
_cell.length_a   1.000
_cell.length_b   1.000
_cell.length_c   1.000
_cell.angle_alpha   90.00
_cell.angle_beta   90.00
_cell.angle_gamma   90.00
#
_symmetry.space_group_name_H-M   'P 1'
#
loop_
_entity.id
_entity.type
_entity.pdbx_description
1 polymer ?
#
loop_
_entity_poly.entity_id
_entity_poly.type
_entity_poly.pdbx_seq_one_letter_code
_entity_poly.pdbx_strand_id
1 'polypeptide(L)'
;MHLALQALRKYTPTTTTNNNNQEDKDEEGEDTPSLLLLLATTNADKPSSSPASYDHRLAMMCLLAEEIQNTIYSSNINKILPQIDIAITPHPRFIDKSTDLSSHPFFPSESTRQIWILGYDTLIRLLNPKYYPQTHTPKDLHKTLLSSKNRILVFTRPDTHLGTTQSSQYEYLNSLDPSIAEKVDMVVPEHSDQVEGVSSTNVRNGVKSGIDDEEGWKGGVCRGVAEWIGREGLYL
;
A
#
# COMPACT_ATOMS: atom_id res chain seq x y z
N MET A 1 -0.84 2.18 8.40
CA MET A 1 -2.13 1.71 8.93
C MET A 1 -3.32 2.39 8.23
N HIS A 2 -3.51 3.71 8.38
CA HIS A 2 -4.68 4.44 7.82
C HIS A 2 -4.94 4.18 6.34
N LEU A 3 -3.90 4.21 5.50
CA LEU A 3 -4.04 3.93 4.06
C LEU A 3 -4.55 2.51 3.77
N ALA A 4 -4.10 1.51 4.54
CA ALA A 4 -4.55 0.13 4.40
C ALA A 4 -6.02 -0.03 4.83
N LEU A 5 -6.42 0.63 5.92
CA LEU A 5 -7.80 0.66 6.37
C LEU A 5 -8.73 1.30 5.34
N GLN A 6 -8.32 2.42 4.75
CA GLN A 6 -9.08 3.10 3.70
C GLN A 6 -9.16 2.27 2.42
N ALA A 7 -8.07 1.59 2.03
CA ALA A 7 -8.08 0.67 0.90
C ALA A 7 -9.05 -0.50 1.12
N LEU A 8 -8.99 -1.15 2.28
CA LEU A 8 -9.91 -2.23 2.64
C LEU A 8 -11.37 -1.75 2.61
N ARG A 9 -11.67 -0.57 3.16
CA ARG A 9 -13.03 0.02 3.07
C ARG A 9 -13.48 0.25 1.63
N LYS A 10 -12.62 0.84 0.80
CA LYS A 10 -12.94 1.16 -0.62
C LYS A 10 -13.33 -0.07 -1.42
N TYR A 11 -12.66 -1.20 -1.20
CA TYR A 11 -12.89 -2.44 -1.95
C TYR A 11 -13.68 -3.50 -1.18
N THR A 12 -14.21 -3.17 0.01
CA THR A 12 -15.17 -4.05 0.67
C THR A 12 -16.53 -3.83 0.02
N PRO A 13 -17.17 -4.86 -0.54
CA PRO A 13 -18.50 -4.74 -1.13
C PRO A 13 -19.48 -4.14 -0.11
N THR A 14 -20.24 -3.13 -0.52
CA THR A 14 -21.37 -2.64 0.27
C THR A 14 -22.56 -3.52 -0.06
N THR A 15 -23.04 -4.32 0.91
CA THR A 15 -24.31 -5.03 0.76
C THR A 15 -25.44 -4.01 0.76
N THR A 16 -25.67 -3.33 -0.36
CA THR A 16 -26.82 -2.46 -0.55
C THR A 16 -27.97 -3.32 -1.04
N THR A 17 -28.69 -3.94 -0.10
CA THR A 17 -30.02 -4.49 -0.38
C THR A 17 -31.01 -3.32 -0.51
N ASN A 18 -30.91 -2.54 -1.58
CA ASN A 18 -31.98 -1.61 -1.95
C ASN A 18 -32.86 -2.26 -3.03
N ASN A 19 -34.03 -2.72 -2.60
CA ASN A 19 -35.17 -2.96 -3.46
C ASN A 19 -35.53 -1.67 -4.18
N ASN A 20 -35.20 -1.59 -5.48
CA ASN A 20 -35.98 -1.03 -6.59
C ASN A 20 -35.06 -0.34 -7.61
N ASN A 21 -35.23 -0.78 -8.87
CA ASN A 21 -34.70 -0.21 -10.12
C ASN A 21 -33.31 -0.67 -10.56
N GLN A 22 -33.28 -1.91 -11.06
CA GLN A 22 -32.81 -2.29 -12.40
C GLN A 22 -32.00 -1.24 -13.20
N GLU A 23 -30.68 -1.36 -13.17
CA GLU A 23 -29.74 -1.38 -14.31
C GLU A 23 -28.30 -1.31 -13.78
N ASP A 24 -27.78 -2.45 -13.31
CA ASP A 24 -26.33 -2.76 -13.33
C ASP A 24 -26.21 -4.29 -13.23
N LYS A 25 -26.24 -4.93 -14.39
CA LYS A 25 -25.89 -6.35 -14.54
C LYS A 25 -24.38 -6.38 -14.75
N ASP A 26 -23.64 -6.77 -13.71
CA ASP A 26 -22.35 -7.49 -13.77
C ASP A 26 -21.52 -7.42 -12.46
N GLU A 27 -22.07 -6.95 -11.34
CA GLU A 27 -21.44 -7.19 -10.03
C GLU A 27 -21.83 -8.58 -9.49
N GLU A 28 -21.21 -9.63 -10.05
CA GLU A 28 -20.99 -10.86 -9.27
C GLU A 28 -20.34 -10.44 -7.95
N GLY A 29 -20.98 -10.76 -6.82
CA GLY A 29 -20.58 -10.26 -5.51
C GLY A 29 -19.09 -10.54 -5.25
N GLU A 30 -18.26 -9.49 -5.25
CA GLU A 30 -16.85 -9.62 -4.95
C GLU A 30 -16.69 -10.15 -3.51
N ASP A 31 -15.71 -11.03 -3.29
CA ASP A 31 -15.39 -11.49 -1.94
C ASP A 31 -14.84 -10.34 -1.08
N THR A 32 -14.89 -10.51 0.24
CA THR A 32 -14.24 -9.56 1.16
C THR A 32 -12.74 -9.50 0.87
N PRO A 33 -12.16 -8.30 0.67
CA PRO A 33 -10.74 -8.19 0.31
C PRO A 33 -9.84 -8.66 1.45
N SER A 34 -8.74 -9.33 1.11
CA SER A 34 -7.61 -9.58 2.01
C SER A 34 -6.52 -8.52 1.84
N LEU A 35 -5.63 -8.40 2.81
CA LEU A 35 -4.46 -7.50 2.77
C LEU A 35 -3.18 -8.32 2.83
N LEU A 36 -2.27 -8.12 1.86
CA LEU A 36 -0.93 -8.69 1.91
C LEU A 36 0.09 -7.61 2.26
N LEU A 37 0.75 -7.74 3.40
CA LEU A 37 1.92 -6.95 3.75
C LEU A 37 3.18 -7.62 3.17
N LEU A 38 3.73 -7.03 2.11
CA LEU A 38 4.81 -7.64 1.33
C LEU A 38 6.17 -6.95 1.57
N LEU A 39 7.12 -7.69 2.17
CA LEU A 39 8.48 -7.23 2.43
C LEU A 39 9.42 -7.61 1.28
N ALA A 40 9.95 -6.63 0.55
CA ALA A 40 11.02 -6.89 -0.42
C ALA A 40 12.38 -6.96 0.29
N THR A 41 13.18 -7.98 -0.03
CA THR A 41 14.57 -8.09 0.48
C THR A 41 15.57 -7.24 -0.31
N THR A 42 15.19 -6.80 -1.50
CA THR A 42 15.96 -5.87 -2.31
C THR A 42 15.11 -4.67 -2.70
N ASN A 43 15.69 -3.47 -2.66
CA ASN A 43 15.03 -2.25 -3.11
C ASN A 43 15.60 -1.86 -4.48
N ALA A 44 14.74 -1.44 -5.40
CA ALA A 44 15.17 -0.98 -6.73
C ALA A 44 15.87 0.40 -6.71
N ASP A 45 15.61 1.23 -5.70
CA ASP A 45 15.92 2.67 -5.72
C ASP A 45 16.86 3.12 -4.58
N LYS A 46 16.93 2.36 -3.46
CA LYS A 46 17.60 2.83 -2.23
C LYS A 46 18.54 1.77 -1.63
N PRO A 47 19.80 1.71 -2.07
CA PRO A 47 20.82 0.87 -1.44
C PRO A 47 21.39 1.45 -0.12
N SER A 48 21.15 2.72 0.19
CA SER A 48 21.87 3.47 1.24
C SER A 48 21.16 3.65 2.58
N SER A 49 19.95 3.11 2.79
CA SER A 49 19.31 3.15 4.10
C SER A 49 19.75 1.95 4.92
N SER A 50 20.39 2.14 6.09
CA SER A 50 20.58 1.07 7.09
C SER A 50 19.23 0.72 7.72
N PRO A 51 18.52 -0.32 7.24
CA PRO A 51 17.23 -0.69 7.79
C PRO A 51 17.46 -1.52 9.07
N ALA A 52 16.42 -1.69 9.88
CA ALA A 52 16.46 -2.76 10.89
C ALA A 52 16.64 -4.12 10.20
N SER A 53 17.12 -5.12 10.95
CA SER A 53 17.23 -6.51 10.47
C SER A 53 15.88 -7.02 9.92
N TYR A 54 15.92 -8.09 9.12
CA TYR A 54 14.69 -8.69 8.59
C TYR A 54 13.74 -9.12 9.72
N ASP A 55 14.28 -9.70 10.79
CA ASP A 55 13.49 -10.19 11.92
C ASP A 55 12.70 -9.08 12.59
N HIS A 56 13.34 -7.93 12.86
CA HIS A 56 12.64 -6.78 13.43
C HIS A 56 11.62 -6.19 12.45
N ARG A 57 11.92 -6.15 11.14
CA ARG A 57 10.95 -5.67 10.15
C ARG A 57 9.73 -6.57 10.06
N LEU A 58 9.91 -7.88 10.11
CA LEU A 58 8.81 -8.85 10.14
C LEU A 58 8.00 -8.71 11.43
N ALA A 59 8.66 -8.60 12.59
CA ALA A 59 7.97 -8.37 13.85
C ALA A 59 7.11 -7.10 13.82
N MET A 60 7.66 -5.99 13.32
CA MET A 60 6.90 -4.74 13.15
C MET A 60 5.75 -4.87 12.14
N MET A 61 5.88 -5.69 11.11
CA MET A 61 4.79 -5.98 10.17
C MET A 61 3.68 -6.81 10.81
N CYS A 62 4.02 -7.78 11.68
CA CYS A 62 3.03 -8.54 12.48
C CYS A 62 2.25 -7.60 13.41
N LEU A 63 2.95 -6.72 14.13
CA LEU A 63 2.32 -5.73 15.00
C LEU A 63 1.42 -4.75 14.24
N LEU A 64 1.81 -4.36 13.03
CA LEU A 64 0.96 -3.56 12.15
C LEU A 64 -0.29 -4.33 11.71
N ALA A 65 -0.17 -5.61 11.37
CA ALA A 65 -1.31 -6.44 10.97
C ALA A 65 -2.32 -6.59 12.13
N GLU A 66 -1.83 -6.89 13.34
CA GLU A 66 -2.65 -6.97 14.55
C GLU A 66 -3.38 -5.65 14.83
N GLU A 67 -2.70 -4.51 14.71
CA GLU A 67 -3.32 -3.20 14.92
C GLU A 67 -4.42 -2.91 13.88
N ILE A 68 -4.21 -3.25 12.61
CA ILE A 68 -5.23 -3.12 11.57
C ILE A 68 -6.46 -3.98 11.92
N GLN A 69 -6.26 -5.24 12.32
CA GLN A 69 -7.35 -6.12 12.71
C GLN A 69 -8.10 -5.58 13.92
N ASN A 70 -7.39 -5.15 14.97
CA ASN A 70 -7.99 -4.59 16.18
C ASN A 70 -8.79 -3.32 15.89
N THR A 71 -8.30 -2.46 14.99
CA THR A 71 -8.99 -1.23 14.57
C THR A 71 -10.28 -1.57 13.81
N ILE A 72 -10.24 -2.55 12.91
CA ILE A 72 -11.44 -2.99 12.17
C ILE A 72 -12.44 -3.64 13.13
N TYR A 73 -11.98 -4.51 14.03
CA TYR A 73 -12.82 -5.17 15.03
C TYR A 73 -13.53 -4.16 15.95
N SER A 74 -12.80 -3.14 16.41
CA SER A 74 -13.35 -2.10 17.29
C SER A 74 -14.34 -1.17 16.59
N SER A 75 -14.22 -1.00 15.27
CA SER A 75 -15.07 -0.11 14.48
C SER A 75 -16.28 -0.80 13.83
N ASN A 76 -16.27 -2.13 13.69
CA ASN A 76 -17.36 -2.90 13.08
C ASN A 76 -18.03 -3.85 14.07
N ILE A 77 -19.29 -3.55 14.43
CA ILE A 77 -20.08 -4.34 15.37
C ILE A 77 -20.46 -5.74 14.80
N ASN A 78 -20.45 -5.99 13.48
CA ASN A 78 -20.83 -7.28 12.86
C ASN A 78 -20.32 -7.49 11.41
N LYS A 79 -19.02 -7.32 11.11
CA LYS A 79 -18.46 -7.68 9.79
C LYS A 79 -17.30 -8.68 9.92
N ILE A 80 -17.19 -9.53 8.89
CA ILE A 80 -16.09 -10.48 8.72
C ILE A 80 -14.77 -9.68 8.72
N LEU A 81 -13.82 -10.08 9.57
CA LEU A 81 -12.49 -9.48 9.59
C LEU A 81 -11.75 -9.89 8.32
N PRO A 82 -11.12 -8.94 7.59
CA PRO A 82 -10.32 -9.29 6.43
C PRO A 82 -9.10 -10.10 6.85
N GLN A 83 -8.76 -11.11 6.04
CA GLN A 83 -7.50 -11.82 6.18
C GLN A 83 -6.33 -10.85 5.95
N ILE A 84 -5.32 -10.89 6.82
CA ILE A 84 -4.08 -10.12 6.66
C ILE A 84 -2.90 -11.09 6.65
N ASP A 85 -2.25 -11.20 5.50
CA ASP A 85 -1.08 -12.06 5.31
C ASP A 85 0.21 -11.23 5.32
N ILE A 86 1.31 -11.87 5.67
CA ILE A 86 2.66 -11.29 5.63
C ILE A 86 3.53 -12.18 4.77
N ALA A 87 4.18 -11.59 3.77
CA ALA A 87 5.07 -12.33 2.88
C ALA A 87 6.39 -11.59 2.64
N ILE A 88 7.38 -12.36 2.19
CA ILE A 88 8.70 -11.87 1.82
C ILE A 88 8.90 -12.18 0.34
N THR A 89 9.51 -11.25 -0.40
CA THR A 89 9.84 -11.44 -1.81
C THR A 89 11.26 -10.99 -2.11
N PRO A 90 12.01 -11.73 -2.95
CA PRO A 90 13.31 -11.26 -3.45
C PRO A 90 13.15 -10.16 -4.51
N HIS A 91 11.95 -10.02 -5.08
CA HIS A 91 11.71 -9.15 -6.22
C HIS A 91 11.66 -7.67 -5.83
N PRO A 92 12.50 -6.80 -6.42
CA PRO A 92 12.48 -5.38 -6.10
C PRO A 92 11.40 -4.60 -6.85
N ARG A 93 11.02 -5.04 -8.06
CA ARG A 93 10.07 -4.33 -8.95
C ARG A 93 8.65 -4.86 -8.77
N PHE A 94 7.68 -3.98 -8.92
CA PHE A 94 6.24 -4.33 -8.81
C PHE A 94 5.79 -5.34 -9.87
N ILE A 95 6.30 -5.23 -11.09
CA ILE A 95 6.00 -6.17 -12.18
C ILE A 95 6.43 -7.59 -11.83
N ASP A 96 7.65 -7.74 -11.30
CA ASP A 96 8.19 -9.04 -10.92
C ASP A 96 7.38 -9.63 -9.74
N LYS A 97 7.03 -8.81 -8.74
CA LYS A 97 6.18 -9.23 -7.61
C LYS A 97 4.78 -9.66 -8.07
N SER A 98 4.16 -8.91 -8.97
CA SER A 98 2.83 -9.23 -9.49
C SER A 98 2.82 -10.52 -10.30
N THR A 99 3.86 -10.73 -11.11
CA THR A 99 4.04 -11.97 -11.88
C THR A 99 4.18 -13.18 -10.96
N ASP A 100 5.04 -13.07 -9.93
CA ASP A 100 5.26 -14.12 -8.95
C ASP A 100 3.96 -14.46 -8.19
N LEU A 101 3.25 -13.44 -7.69
CA LEU A 101 1.96 -13.61 -7.02
C LEU A 101 0.91 -14.26 -7.91
N SER A 102 0.78 -13.84 -9.18
CA SER A 102 -0.18 -14.43 -10.13
C SER A 102 0.07 -15.92 -10.38
N SER A 103 1.32 -16.38 -10.22
CA SER A 103 1.70 -17.78 -10.35
C SER A 103 1.65 -18.57 -9.03
N HIS A 104 1.37 -17.89 -7.91
CA HIS A 104 1.42 -18.49 -6.59
C HIS A 104 0.14 -19.28 -6.28
N PRO A 105 0.22 -20.52 -5.76
CA PRO A 105 -0.97 -21.35 -5.50
C PRO A 105 -2.01 -20.76 -4.54
N PHE A 106 -1.58 -19.87 -3.62
CA PHE A 106 -2.49 -19.15 -2.71
C PHE A 106 -3.20 -17.94 -3.34
N PHE A 107 -2.73 -17.46 -4.50
CA PHE A 107 -3.26 -16.27 -5.17
C PHE A 107 -3.47 -16.53 -6.68
N PRO A 108 -4.26 -17.56 -7.05
CA PRO A 108 -4.41 -17.94 -8.45
C PRO A 108 -4.99 -16.80 -9.30
N SER A 109 -4.34 -16.50 -10.43
CA SER A 109 -4.71 -15.39 -11.34
C SER A 109 -6.16 -15.39 -11.81
N GLU A 110 -6.79 -16.57 -11.88
CA GLU A 110 -8.16 -16.74 -12.35
C GLU A 110 -9.21 -16.23 -11.36
N SER A 111 -8.89 -16.21 -10.06
CA SER A 111 -9.83 -15.81 -9.01
C SER A 111 -9.29 -14.71 -8.08
N THR A 112 -8.03 -14.29 -8.24
CA THR A 112 -7.43 -13.23 -7.43
C THR A 112 -7.19 -11.97 -8.26
N ARG A 113 -7.86 -10.88 -7.87
CA ARG A 113 -7.55 -9.52 -8.33
C ARG A 113 -6.51 -8.89 -7.43
N GLN A 114 -5.40 -8.44 -7.98
CA GLN A 114 -4.37 -7.70 -7.24
C GLN A 114 -4.67 -6.20 -7.24
N ILE A 115 -4.61 -5.58 -6.05
CA ILE A 115 -4.73 -4.13 -5.88
C ILE A 115 -3.47 -3.63 -5.19
N TRP A 116 -2.66 -2.87 -5.93
CA TRP A 116 -1.38 -2.38 -5.45
C TRP A 116 -1.52 -1.01 -4.79
N ILE A 117 -1.34 -0.96 -3.47
CA ILE A 117 -1.49 0.27 -2.67
C ILE A 117 -0.18 1.05 -2.64
N LEU A 118 -0.17 2.24 -3.23
CA LEU A 118 1.01 3.10 -3.37
C LEU A 118 0.71 4.54 -2.95
N GLY A 119 1.76 5.30 -2.63
CA GLY A 119 1.69 6.76 -2.66
C GLY A 119 2.10 7.32 -4.02
N TYR A 120 1.72 8.56 -4.31
CA TYR A 120 2.01 9.24 -5.58
C TYR A 120 3.50 9.18 -5.98
N ASP A 121 4.43 9.50 -5.07
CA ASP A 121 5.87 9.43 -5.35
C ASP A 121 6.32 8.03 -5.83
N THR A 122 5.67 6.97 -5.35
CA THR A 122 5.95 5.59 -5.77
C THR A 122 5.32 5.27 -7.12
N LEU A 123 4.14 5.81 -7.44
CA LEU A 123 3.56 5.70 -8.79
C LEU A 123 4.52 6.30 -9.83
N ILE A 124 5.05 7.50 -9.58
CA ILE A 124 6.02 8.15 -10.48
C ILE A 124 7.23 7.24 -10.71
N ARG A 125 7.76 6.61 -9.65
CA ARG A 125 8.87 5.67 -9.79
C ARG A 125 8.46 4.40 -10.53
N LEU A 126 7.28 3.86 -10.25
CA LEU A 126 6.75 2.66 -10.90
C LEU A 126 6.63 2.85 -12.40
N LEU A 127 6.23 4.03 -12.87
CA LEU A 127 6.08 4.32 -14.30
C LEU A 127 7.36 4.86 -14.94
N ASN A 128 8.43 5.10 -14.17
CA ASN A 128 9.67 5.66 -14.72
C ASN A 128 10.54 4.56 -15.37
N PRO A 129 10.83 4.66 -16.69
CA PRO A 129 11.62 3.66 -17.41
C PRO A 129 13.01 3.38 -16.82
N LYS A 130 13.61 4.32 -16.07
CA LYS A 130 14.94 4.15 -15.49
C LYS A 130 15.06 2.97 -14.52
N TYR A 131 13.95 2.51 -13.94
CA TYR A 131 13.94 1.36 -13.03
C TYR A 131 13.79 0.01 -13.74
N TYR A 132 13.67 0.03 -15.07
CA TYR A 132 13.49 -1.15 -15.90
C TYR A 132 14.66 -1.34 -16.88
N PRO A 133 14.90 -2.59 -17.34
CA PRO A 133 15.84 -2.83 -18.44
C PRO A 133 15.43 -2.04 -19.69
N GLN A 134 16.39 -1.72 -20.56
CA GLN A 134 16.12 -0.96 -21.81
C GLN A 134 15.11 -1.66 -22.75
N THR A 135 14.96 -2.97 -22.62
CA THR A 135 14.00 -3.78 -23.38
C THR A 135 12.58 -3.72 -22.83
N HIS A 136 12.39 -3.14 -21.64
CA HIS A 136 11.08 -3.06 -20.99
C HIS A 136 10.25 -1.94 -21.62
N THR A 137 9.01 -2.27 -21.93
CA THR A 137 8.06 -1.29 -22.45
C THR A 137 6.89 -1.14 -21.48
N PRO A 138 6.21 0.02 -21.44
CA PRO A 138 4.97 0.16 -20.67
C PRO A 138 3.92 -0.92 -20.98
N LYS A 139 3.96 -1.54 -22.17
CA LYS A 139 3.10 -2.68 -22.54
C LYS A 139 3.28 -3.89 -21.63
N ASP A 140 4.45 -4.06 -21.02
CA ASP A 140 4.72 -5.16 -20.12
C ASP A 140 4.00 -4.99 -18.76
N LEU A 141 3.61 -3.76 -18.39
CA LEU A 141 2.71 -3.53 -17.26
C LEU A 141 1.36 -4.22 -17.49
N HIS A 142 0.79 -4.12 -18.69
CA HIS A 142 -0.51 -4.75 -19.03
C HIS A 142 -0.47 -6.26 -19.05
N LYS A 143 0.70 -6.86 -19.30
CA LYS A 143 0.88 -8.31 -19.25
C LYS A 143 1.02 -8.84 -17.82
N THR A 144 1.27 -7.96 -16.86
CA THR A 144 1.66 -8.33 -15.49
C THR A 144 0.85 -7.53 -14.47
N LEU A 145 1.41 -6.42 -13.96
CA LEU A 145 0.87 -5.58 -12.90
C LEU A 145 -0.56 -5.09 -13.17
N LEU A 146 -0.86 -4.74 -14.42
CA LEU A 146 -2.15 -4.21 -14.88
C LEU A 146 -2.94 -5.24 -15.70
N SER A 147 -2.58 -6.52 -15.62
CA SER A 147 -3.31 -7.60 -16.29
C SER A 147 -4.69 -7.80 -15.69
N SER A 148 -5.63 -8.27 -16.52
CA SER A 148 -6.98 -8.65 -16.10
C SER A 148 -7.69 -7.54 -15.31
N LYS A 149 -8.17 -7.87 -14.11
CA LYS A 149 -8.88 -6.93 -13.23
C LYS A 149 -7.93 -6.15 -12.29
N ASN A 150 -6.61 -6.35 -12.36
CA ASN A 150 -5.67 -5.72 -11.43
C ASN A 150 -5.71 -4.18 -11.50
N ARG A 151 -5.50 -3.53 -10.36
CA ARG A 151 -5.49 -2.07 -10.24
C ARG A 151 -4.36 -1.56 -9.37
N ILE A 152 -4.06 -0.28 -9.50
CA ILE A 152 -3.16 0.45 -8.62
C ILE A 152 -4.00 1.48 -7.85
N LEU A 153 -4.04 1.36 -6.52
CA LEU A 153 -4.64 2.37 -5.65
C LEU A 153 -3.55 3.36 -5.23
N VAL A 154 -3.70 4.62 -5.61
CA VAL A 154 -2.71 5.67 -5.35
C VAL A 154 -3.27 6.70 -4.39
N PHE A 155 -2.63 6.84 -3.24
CA PHE A 155 -2.93 7.92 -2.31
C PHE A 155 -2.20 9.20 -2.70
N THR A 156 -2.95 10.29 -2.82
CA THR A 156 -2.38 11.63 -3.01
C THR A 156 -1.62 12.06 -1.78
N ARG A 157 -0.68 12.98 -1.96
CA ARG A 157 0.10 13.54 -0.85
C ARG A 157 0.22 15.06 -1.03
N PRO A 158 -0.29 15.90 -0.12
CA PRO A 158 -0.14 17.35 -0.25
C PRO A 158 1.33 17.76 -0.26
N ASP A 159 2.14 17.18 0.64
CA ASP A 159 3.60 17.38 0.71
C ASP A 159 4.38 16.23 0.04
N THR A 160 4.25 16.11 -1.28
CA THR A 160 5.16 15.25 -2.04
C THR A 160 6.60 15.78 -1.95
N HIS A 161 7.59 14.88 -1.90
CA HIS A 161 9.00 15.30 -2.04
C HIS A 161 9.29 15.97 -3.39
N LEU A 162 8.37 15.80 -4.35
CA LEU A 162 8.39 16.40 -5.67
C LEU A 162 7.78 17.81 -5.70
N GLY A 163 7.26 18.34 -4.58
CA GLY A 163 6.68 19.69 -4.50
C GLY A 163 5.40 19.87 -5.34
N THR A 164 4.70 18.78 -5.66
CA THR A 164 3.50 18.77 -6.50
C THR A 164 2.23 18.96 -5.68
N THR A 165 1.38 19.89 -6.10
CA THR A 165 0.03 20.09 -5.53
C THR A 165 -0.86 18.90 -5.86
N GLN A 166 -1.91 18.66 -5.06
CA GLN A 166 -2.88 17.60 -5.34
C GLN A 166 -3.45 17.71 -6.77
N SER A 167 -3.80 18.91 -7.25
CA SER A 167 -4.30 19.11 -8.61
C SER A 167 -3.30 18.65 -9.67
N SER A 168 -2.02 19.00 -9.51
CA SER A 168 -0.97 18.57 -10.46
C SER A 168 -0.74 17.05 -10.48
N GLN A 169 -1.09 16.35 -9.39
CA GLN A 169 -1.03 14.89 -9.34
C GLN A 169 -2.13 14.25 -10.20
N TYR A 170 -3.35 14.81 -10.16
CA TYR A 170 -4.44 14.36 -11.02
C TYR A 170 -4.20 14.73 -12.48
N GLU A 171 -3.62 15.90 -12.75
CA GLU A 171 -3.19 16.29 -14.10
C GLU A 171 -2.15 15.32 -14.67
N TYR A 172 -1.19 14.90 -13.85
CA TYR A 172 -0.23 13.87 -14.26
C TYR A 172 -0.92 12.56 -14.65
N LEU A 173 -1.86 12.06 -13.82
CA LEU A 173 -2.64 10.86 -14.16
C LEU A 173 -3.40 11.01 -15.48
N ASN A 174 -4.04 12.16 -15.69
CA ASN A 174 -4.77 12.47 -16.93
C ASN A 174 -3.85 12.58 -18.17
N SER A 175 -2.54 12.81 -17.96
CA SER A 175 -1.54 12.86 -19.03
C SER A 175 -0.98 11.49 -19.41
N LEU A 176 -1.25 10.44 -18.62
CA LEU A 176 -0.79 9.09 -18.91
C LEU A 176 -1.54 8.48 -20.11
N ASP A 177 -0.99 7.39 -20.64
CA ASP A 177 -1.72 6.55 -21.58
C ASP A 177 -3.07 6.15 -20.97
N PRO A 178 -4.21 6.33 -21.68
CA PRO A 178 -5.53 6.02 -21.15
C PRO A 178 -5.67 4.59 -20.61
N SER A 179 -4.98 3.62 -21.22
CA SER A 179 -5.00 2.23 -20.78
C SER A 179 -4.31 2.02 -19.43
N ILE A 180 -3.34 2.87 -19.08
CA ILE A 180 -2.73 2.87 -17.74
C ILE A 180 -3.60 3.67 -16.78
N ALA A 181 -4.07 4.86 -17.20
CA ALA A 181 -4.84 5.75 -16.35
C ALA A 181 -6.13 5.09 -15.84
N GLU A 182 -6.83 4.32 -16.68
CA GLU A 182 -8.05 3.59 -16.31
C GLU A 182 -7.83 2.51 -15.24
N LYS A 183 -6.58 2.07 -15.04
CA LYS A 183 -6.18 1.06 -14.04
C LYS A 183 -5.67 1.67 -12.73
N VAL A 184 -5.62 3.00 -12.63
CA VAL A 184 -5.13 3.73 -11.46
C VAL A 184 -6.30 4.43 -10.76
N ASP A 185 -6.57 4.00 -9.53
CA ASP A 185 -7.54 4.63 -8.64
C ASP A 185 -6.82 5.67 -7.77
N MET A 186 -6.96 6.97 -8.05
CA MET A 186 -6.41 8.03 -7.20
C MET A 186 -7.38 8.43 -6.08
N VAL A 187 -6.88 8.45 -4.84
CA VAL A 187 -7.68 8.72 -3.63
C VAL A 187 -6.98 9.70 -2.70
N VAL A 188 -7.75 10.60 -2.09
CA VAL A 188 -7.28 11.48 -1.02
C VAL A 188 -7.35 10.74 0.32
N PRO A 189 -6.28 10.75 1.14
CA PRO A 189 -6.32 10.16 2.47
C PRO A 189 -7.43 10.78 3.35
N GLU A 190 -8.28 9.95 3.96
CA GLU A 190 -9.40 10.41 4.83
C GLU A 190 -8.91 11.15 6.09
N HIS A 191 -7.73 10.78 6.59
CA HIS A 191 -7.12 11.36 7.78
C HIS A 191 -5.77 11.97 7.40
N SER A 192 -5.80 13.01 6.55
CA SER A 192 -4.58 13.59 5.98
C SER A 192 -3.57 14.00 7.05
N ASP A 193 -4.03 14.51 8.20
CA ASP A 193 -3.25 14.83 9.38
C ASP A 193 -2.45 13.64 9.95
N GLN A 194 -3.00 12.43 9.87
CA GLN A 194 -2.37 11.20 10.36
C GLN A 194 -1.40 10.57 9.35
N VAL A 195 -1.37 11.06 8.10
CA VAL A 195 -0.49 10.52 7.04
C VAL A 195 0.53 11.56 6.58
N GLU A 196 0.26 12.84 6.79
CA GLU A 196 1.14 13.95 6.48
C GLU A 196 2.39 13.90 7.34
N GLY A 197 3.55 14.21 6.75
CA GLY A 197 4.83 14.16 7.46
C GLY A 197 5.33 12.75 7.87
N VAL A 198 4.49 11.71 7.80
CA VAL A 198 4.88 10.35 8.20
C VAL A 198 5.84 9.74 7.18
N SER A 199 7.05 9.39 7.62
CA SER A 199 8.01 8.62 6.83
C SER A 199 8.95 7.81 7.72
N SER A 200 9.44 6.67 7.22
CA SER A 200 10.39 5.85 7.98
C SER A 200 11.69 6.60 8.28
N THR A 201 12.09 7.56 7.45
CA THR A 201 13.26 8.42 7.70
C THR A 201 13.00 9.35 8.88
N ASN A 202 11.82 9.97 8.95
CA ASN A 202 11.45 10.84 10.07
C ASN A 202 11.39 10.06 11.38
N VAL A 203 10.79 8.85 11.36
CA VAL A 203 10.77 7.97 12.53
C VAL A 203 12.19 7.63 13.01
N ARG A 204 13.07 7.15 12.11
CA ARG A 204 14.47 6.82 12.48
C ARG A 204 15.24 8.03 13.01
N ASN A 205 15.06 9.20 12.40
CA ASN A 205 15.74 10.42 12.84
C ASN A 205 15.20 10.91 14.19
N GLY A 206 13.89 10.81 14.41
CA GLY A 206 13.26 11.19 15.68
C GLY A 206 13.67 10.27 16.84
N VAL A 207 13.84 8.97 16.59
CA VAL A 207 14.43 8.05 17.58
C VAL A 207 15.84 8.49 17.96
N LYS A 208 16.69 8.84 16.97
CA LYS A 208 18.06 9.33 17.21
C LYS A 208 18.12 10.66 17.96
N SER A 209 17.14 11.54 17.78
CA SER A 209 17.11 12.82 18.49
C SER A 209 16.71 12.67 19.95
N GLY A 210 16.25 11.49 20.39
CA GLY A 210 15.92 11.21 21.79
C GLY A 210 14.62 11.86 22.28
N ILE A 211 13.76 12.33 21.37
CA ILE A 211 12.44 12.89 21.70
C ILE A 211 11.47 11.71 21.76
N ASP A 212 11.07 11.31 22.97
CA ASP A 212 10.34 10.06 23.21
C ASP A 212 8.84 10.28 23.53
N ASP A 213 8.16 11.11 22.76
CA ASP A 213 6.74 11.43 22.94
C ASP A 213 5.89 11.14 21.68
N GLU A 214 4.56 11.20 21.87
CA GLU A 214 3.55 10.97 20.82
C GLU A 214 3.57 12.07 19.73
N GLU A 215 4.01 13.28 20.10
CA GLU A 215 4.21 14.39 19.16
C GLU A 215 5.49 14.22 18.31
N GLY A 216 6.39 13.32 18.73
CA GLY A 216 7.63 12.95 18.06
C GLY A 216 7.50 11.73 17.16
N TRP A 217 8.46 10.81 17.25
CA TRP A 217 8.51 9.67 16.31
C TRP A 217 7.43 8.61 16.58
N LYS A 218 6.87 8.55 17.80
CA LYS A 218 5.85 7.56 18.16
C LYS A 218 4.55 7.76 17.38
N GLY A 219 4.12 9.01 17.17
CA GLY A 219 2.96 9.33 16.32
C GLY A 219 3.13 8.92 14.85
N GLY A 220 4.36 8.64 14.41
CA GLY A 220 4.64 8.16 13.05
C GLY A 220 4.43 6.65 12.83
N VAL A 221 4.13 5.88 13.88
CA VAL A 221 3.94 4.42 13.82
C VAL A 221 2.77 3.98 14.70
N CYS A 222 2.29 2.74 14.57
CA CYS A 222 1.31 2.22 15.53
C CYS A 222 1.98 1.90 16.87
N ARG A 223 1.19 1.91 17.96
CA ARG A 223 1.67 1.70 19.33
C ARG A 223 2.56 0.47 19.48
N GLY A 224 2.12 -0.69 18.97
CA GLY A 224 2.91 -1.92 19.07
C GLY A 224 4.29 -1.80 18.42
N VAL A 225 4.37 -1.10 17.28
CA VAL A 225 5.65 -0.83 16.60
C VAL A 225 6.51 0.14 17.40
N ALA A 226 5.92 1.18 18.01
CA ALA A 226 6.66 2.09 18.88
C ALA A 226 7.25 1.35 20.10
N GLU A 227 6.45 0.55 20.79
CA GLU A 227 6.90 -0.27 21.92
C GLU A 227 8.02 -1.22 21.52
N TRP A 228 7.91 -1.85 20.35
CA TRP A 228 8.96 -2.72 19.81
C TRP A 228 10.27 -1.98 19.54
N ILE A 229 10.19 -0.81 18.88
CA ILE A 229 11.38 0.02 18.60
C ILE A 229 12.08 0.42 19.89
N GLY A 230 11.33 0.87 20.90
CA GLY A 230 11.88 1.27 22.20
C GLY A 230 12.49 0.09 22.97
N ARG A 231 11.81 -1.06 23.01
CA ARG A 231 12.27 -2.25 23.73
C ARG A 231 13.53 -2.86 23.13
N GLU A 232 13.60 -2.96 21.80
CA GLU A 232 14.74 -3.56 21.09
C GLU A 232 15.88 -2.56 20.83
N GLY A 233 15.71 -1.29 21.23
CA GLY A 233 16.73 -0.25 21.04
C GLY A 233 17.06 0.02 19.57
N LEU A 234 16.04 -0.04 18.69
CA LEU A 234 16.26 0.12 17.25
C LEU A 234 16.57 1.57 16.90
N TYR A 235 17.43 1.77 15.90
CA TYR A 235 17.75 3.07 15.30
C TYR A 235 18.48 4.07 16.19
N LEU A 236 18.97 3.65 17.36
CA LEU A 236 19.88 4.44 18.21
C LEU A 236 21.23 4.72 17.52
#